data_AF-A0A1H0FNN5-F1
#
_entry.id   AF-A0A1H0FNN5-F1
#
_cell.length_a   1.000
_cell.length_b   1.000
_cell.length_c   1.000
_cell.angle_alpha   90.00
_cell.angle_beta   90.00
_cell.angle_gamma   90.00
#
_symmetry.space_group_name_H-M   'P 1'
#
loop_
_entity.id
_entity.type
_entity.pdbx_description
1 polymer ?
#
loop_
_entity_poly.entity_id
_entity_poly.type
_entity_poly.pdbx_seq_one_letter_code
_entity_poly.pdbx_strand_id
1 'polypeptide(L)' 'MRGFLLSAKAKTPISARTGNISVAAFAAATDLSTSTVRNMILRGEVRGVHIGRAVRIPVSEFARLGLDLPAVLGEADAR' A
#
# COMPACT_ATOMS: atom_id res chain seq x y z
N MET A 1 -10.36 16.30 -35.29
CA MET A 1 -9.70 15.57 -34.19
C MET A 1 -10.47 15.84 -32.90
N ARG A 2 -11.13 14.83 -32.31
CA ARG A 2 -11.84 14.98 -31.03
C ARG A 2 -11.04 14.27 -29.95
N GLY A 3 -10.51 15.04 -29.00
CA GLY A 3 -9.69 14.56 -27.91
C GLY A 3 -10.47 13.66 -26.95
N PHE A 4 -9.87 12.53 -26.60
CA PHE A 4 -10.29 11.69 -25.48
C PHE A 4 -9.87 12.39 -24.18
N LEU A 5 -10.85 12.84 -23.38
CA LEU A 5 -10.61 13.18 -21.98
C LEU A 5 -10.49 11.84 -21.23
N LEU A 6 -9.27 11.43 -20.90
CA LEU A 6 -9.05 10.39 -19.90
C LEU A 6 -9.60 10.90 -18.56
N SER A 7 -10.78 10.44 -18.19
CA SER A 7 -11.29 10.59 -16.83
C SER A 7 -10.40 9.77 -15.90
N ALA A 8 -9.56 10.43 -15.10
CA ALA A 8 -8.85 9.79 -14.03
C ALA A 8 -9.88 9.24 -13.02
N LYS A 9 -9.96 7.92 -12.91
CA LYS A 9 -10.84 7.25 -11.94
C LYS A 9 -10.35 7.60 -10.54
N ALA A 10 -11.07 8.47 -9.84
CA ALA A 10 -10.81 8.80 -8.46
C ALA A 10 -10.78 7.50 -7.63
N LYS A 11 -9.61 7.17 -7.09
CA LYS A 11 -9.39 5.99 -6.26
C LYS A 11 -9.98 6.31 -4.89
N THR A 12 -11.10 5.67 -4.55
CA THR A 12 -11.78 5.85 -3.27
C THR A 12 -10.78 5.71 -2.12
N PRO A 13 -10.70 6.68 -1.20
CA PRO A 13 -9.85 6.54 -0.02
C PRO A 13 -10.36 5.35 0.78
N ILE A 14 -9.54 4.31 0.86
CA ILE A 14 -9.83 3.12 1.65
C ILE A 14 -9.86 3.57 3.11
N SER A 15 -11.05 3.57 3.72
CA SER A 15 -11.22 3.89 5.13
C SER A 15 -10.29 3.00 5.98
N ALA A 16 -9.40 3.65 6.73
CA ALA A 16 -8.19 3.05 7.30
C ALA A 16 -8.42 1.93 8.34
N ARG A 17 -9.65 1.63 8.74
CA ARG A 17 -9.93 0.68 9.85
C ARG A 17 -9.90 -0.80 9.47
N THR A 18 -9.96 -1.17 8.19
CA THR A 18 -10.05 -2.60 7.80
C THR A 18 -9.48 -2.92 6.41
N GLY A 19 -8.45 -2.18 5.97
CA GLY A 19 -7.86 -2.34 4.64
C GLY A 19 -6.63 -3.25 4.60
N ASN A 20 -6.40 -3.89 3.44
CA ASN A 20 -5.07 -4.35 3.06
C ASN A 20 -4.51 -3.38 2.02
N ILE A 21 -3.24 -2.99 2.16
CA ILE A 21 -2.56 -2.05 1.24
C ILE A 21 -1.57 -2.74 0.32
N SER A 22 -1.18 -2.07 -0.76
CA SER A 22 -0.10 -2.56 -1.61
C SER A 22 1.26 -2.42 -0.90
N VAL A 23 2.24 -3.19 -1.37
CA VAL A 23 3.65 -3.02 -0.98
C VAL A 23 4.13 -1.58 -1.20
N ALA A 24 3.72 -0.94 -2.31
CA ALA A 24 4.08 0.44 -2.63
C ALA A 24 3.52 1.45 -1.61
N ALA A 25 2.26 1.30 -1.21
CA ALA A 25 1.64 2.17 -0.22
C ALA A 25 2.25 1.97 1.18
N PHE A 26 2.58 0.74 1.55
CA PHE A 26 3.28 0.48 2.82
C PHE A 26 4.68 1.10 2.81
N ALA A 27 5.43 0.90 1.73
CA ALA A 27 6.76 1.48 1.53
C ALA A 27 6.73 3.02 1.65
N ALA A 28 5.77 3.67 1.00
CA ALA A 28 5.58 5.12 1.10
C ALA A 28 5.23 5.58 2.52
N ALA A 29 4.38 4.84 3.24
CA ALA A 29 3.99 5.17 4.60
C ALA A 29 5.12 5.00 5.63
N THR A 30 6.08 4.12 5.37
CA THR A 30 7.22 3.85 6.26
C THR A 30 8.52 4.51 5.83
N ASP A 31 8.50 5.32 4.76
CA ASP A 31 9.70 5.89 4.11
C ASP A 31 10.77 4.83 3.79
N LEU A 32 10.33 3.69 3.23
CA LEU A 32 11.20 2.58 2.81
C LEU A 32 11.11 2.36 1.31
N SER A 33 12.13 1.72 0.74
CA SER A 33 12.06 1.25 -0.64
C SER A 33 11.13 0.03 -0.77
N THR A 34 10.50 -0.14 -1.93
CA THR A 34 9.65 -1.31 -2.19
C THR A 34 10.41 -2.63 -2.15
N SER A 35 11.70 -2.64 -2.50
CA SER A 35 12.57 -3.82 -2.39
C SER A 35 12.87 -4.17 -0.94
N THR A 36 13.11 -3.18 -0.08
CA THR A 36 13.26 -3.39 1.37
C THR A 36 12.00 -4.07 1.93
N VAL A 37 10.81 -3.53 1.64
CA VAL A 37 9.56 -4.12 2.12
C VAL A 37 9.35 -5.55 1.60
N ARG A 38 9.66 -5.83 0.33
CA ARG A 38 9.60 -7.21 -0.20
C ARG A 38 10.56 -8.15 0.53
N ASN A 39 11.78 -7.71 0.81
CA ASN A 39 12.74 -8.52 1.55
C ASN A 39 12.28 -8.78 2.99
N MET A 40 11.68 -7.78 3.65
CA MET A 40 11.07 -7.97 4.98
C MET A 40 9.95 -9.01 4.94
N ILE A 41 9.11 -9.01 3.90
CA ILE A 41 8.07 -10.04 3.71
C ILE A 41 8.70 -11.42 3.52
N LEU A 42 9.73 -11.53 2.68
CA LEU A 42 10.44 -12.80 2.44
C LEU A 42 11.10 -13.34 3.73
N ARG A 43 11.59 -12.45 4.60
CA ARG A 43 12.16 -12.81 5.91
C ARG A 43 11.10 -13.07 6.99
N GLY A 44 9.82 -12.83 6.70
CA GLY A 44 8.72 -12.97 7.66
C GLY A 44 8.60 -11.83 8.68
N GLU A 45 9.35 -10.74 8.49
CA GLU A 45 9.33 -9.56 9.36
C GLU A 45 8.07 -8.72 9.15
N VAL A 46 7.48 -8.76 7.95
CA VAL A 46 6.20 -8.12 7.60
C VAL A 46 5.26 -9.17 7.04
N ARG A 47 4.03 -9.21 7.53
CA ARG A 47 3.01 -10.13 7.01
C ARG A 47 2.49 -9.65 5.65
N GLY A 48 2.60 -10.51 4.65
CA GLY A 48 1.99 -10.31 3.34
C GLY A 48 0.97 -11.41 3.03
N VAL A 49 -0.17 -11.02 2.48
CA VAL A 49 -1.19 -11.93 1.94
C VAL A 49 -1.05 -11.95 0.41
N HIS A 50 -0.85 -13.13 -0.16
CA HIS A 50 -0.83 -13.32 -1.61
C HIS A 50 -2.26 -13.47 -2.13
N ILE A 51 -2.66 -12.58 -3.03
CA ILE A 51 -3.95 -12.60 -3.72
C ILE A 51 -3.67 -12.63 -5.22
N GLY A 52 -3.70 -13.83 -5.81
CA GLY A 52 -3.22 -14.05 -7.16
C GLY A 52 -1.74 -13.68 -7.28
N ARG A 53 -1.43 -12.76 -8.20
CA ARG A 53 -0.05 -12.27 -8.44
C ARG A 53 0.34 -11.09 -7.54
N ALA A 54 -0.60 -10.54 -6.77
CA ALA A 54 -0.38 -9.37 -5.94
C ALA A 54 -0.13 -9.73 -4.48
N VAL A 55 0.73 -8.97 -3.81
CA VAL A 55 0.95 -9.05 -2.36
C VAL A 55 0.27 -7.87 -1.69
N ARG A 56 -0.49 -8.15 -0.63
CA ARG A 56 -1.24 -7.18 0.15
C ARG A 56 -0.82 -7.24 1.60
N ILE A 57 -0.58 -6.09 2.22
CA ILE A 57 -0.12 -5.98 3.60
C ILE A 57 -1.30 -5.51 4.45
N PRO A 58 -1.68 -6.25 5.51
CA PRO A 58 -2.71 -5.79 6.44
C PRO A 58 -2.30 -4.48 7.11
N VAL A 59 -3.20 -3.51 7.20
CA VAL A 59 -2.92 -2.23 7.89
C VAL A 59 -2.61 -2.43 9.38
N SER A 60 -3.04 -3.54 9.98
CA SER A 60 -2.65 -3.91 11.35
C SER A 60 -1.14 -4.12 11.53
N GLU A 61 -0.37 -4.30 10.45
CA GLU A 61 1.09 -4.44 10.54
C GLU A 61 1.78 -3.17 11.05
N PHE A 62 1.22 -1.98 10.80
CA PHE A 62 1.77 -0.75 11.39
C PHE A 62 1.76 -0.84 12.91
N ALA A 63 0.61 -1.15 13.51
CA ALA A 63 0.49 -1.31 14.96
C ALA A 63 1.35 -2.47 15.50
N ARG A 64 1.45 -3.60 14.77
CA ARG A 64 2.30 -4.73 15.18
C ARG A 64 3.78 -4.36 15.24
N LEU A 65 4.22 -3.47 14.36
CA LEU A 65 5.60 -2.97 14.29
C LEU A 65 5.85 -1.76 15.21
N GLY A 66 4.82 -1.28 15.94
CA GLY A 66 4.92 -0.08 16.76
C GLY A 66 4.99 1.22 15.96
N LEU A 67 4.48 1.21 14.73
CA LEU A 67 4.40 2.37 13.84
C LEU A 67 3.01 3.01 13.92
N ASP A 68 2.97 4.33 13.81
CA ASP A 68 1.72 5.07 13.70
C ASP A 68 1.01 4.75 12.39
N LEU A 69 -0.32 4.68 12.45
CA LEU A 69 -1.15 4.49 11.27
C LEU A 69 -1.14 5.77 10.43
N PRO A 70 -0.80 5.69 9.13
CA PRO A 70 -0.87 6.86 8.26
C PRO A 70 -2.33 7.35 8.17
N ALA A 71 -2.55 8.64 8.45
CA ALA A 71 -3.87 9.26 8.48
C ALA A 71 -4.61 9.21 7.13
N VAL A 72 -3.87 9.11 6.01
CA VAL A 72 -4.42 8.99 4.66
C VAL A 72 -3.57 8.00 3.86
N LEU A 73 -4.10 6.81 3.58
CA LEU A 73 -3.52 5.85 2.62
C LEU A 73 -4.03 6.18 1.22
N GLY A 74 -3.63 7.32 0.68
CA GLY A 74 -4.12 7.79 -0.60
C GLY A 74 -3.19 8.83 -1.19
N GLU A 75 -2.05 8.40 -1.71
CA GLU A 75 -1.28 9.06 -2.79
C GLU A 75 -0.04 8.21 -3.16
N ALA A 76 -0.19 6.92 -3.43
CA ALA A 76 0.93 6.07 -3.86
C ALA A 76 0.54 5.26 -5.09
N ASP A 77 0.38 5.96 -6.23
CA ASP A 77 0.60 5.48 -7.60
C ASP A 77 0.11 6.57 -8.58
N ALA A 78 0.98 7.51 -8.90
CA ALA A 78 0.87 8.41 -10.05
C ALA A 78 2.28 8.75 -10.54
N ARG A 79 3.01 7.76 -11.07
CA ARG A 79 4.14 7.93 -12.00
C ARG A 79 4.53 6.60 -12.63
#